data_AF-A0A7R9CVW5-F1
#
_entry.id   AF-A0A7R9CVW5-F1
#
_cell.length_a   1.000
_cell.length_b   1.000
_cell.length_c   1.000
_cell.angle_alpha   90.00
_cell.angle_beta   90.00
_cell.angle_gamma   90.00
#
_symmetry.space_group_name_H-M   'P 1'
#
loop_
_entity.id
_entity.type
_entity.pdbx_description
1 polymer ?
#
loop_
_entity_poly.entity_id
_entity_poly.type
_entity_poly.pdbx_seq_one_letter_code
_entity_poly.pdbx_strand_id
1 'polypeptide(L)'
;MTSSLFKPGFEHFKIFVNGCLCDKEPWQIVTLTTTSVLAGVWLWGFIFQEESLLSRGKKTAFRLARKIPMIARRIDSELDKINETFEKEVINRNQGNPYITTLPDKGKSHTEIVELVKQYLKFETLKRAACDPFLKCKLAFCKTIADECQPFLQRFQTSKPMTPYLFEAVEKLLRYLMNRCVKPDLMKCTGPKLLSIDTKKSENLILSKNIDIGFATKRLLGETAITVTERQKLEFIHECRSMLTTMIAKLQEKSPLKQKAVRGLSSLDPCVIQHSPQLAQKRFSFLLEELNHANIINDVLAENAKKEYLHFCNLKKSELQEIFRPCDQFSDEVGLDTIYGSFLIGEANYKHLWEVIKICLVLSHGNATVEGGFSVNKSLLVENMHEKTVIAQRHIHDEIQEAGGIKNIHISKKMLDYVRGARKRYHEYLEMKKQEKSEKDKKKAEKRKLDIQVKDLEGERKKLMMATEEKREAIDVELQELKKKQASLY
;
A
#
# COMPACT_ATOMS: atom_id res chain seq x y z
N MET A 1 76.79 10.20 0.45
CA MET A 1 76.88 8.87 -0.19
C MET A 1 75.73 8.06 0.37
N THR A 2 74.61 7.82 -0.32
CA THR A 2 74.47 6.85 -1.41
C THR A 2 73.21 7.16 -2.24
N SER A 3 73.37 7.53 -3.50
CA SER A 3 72.28 7.61 -4.48
C SER A 3 72.66 6.81 -5.73
N SER A 4 72.54 5.48 -5.68
CA SER A 4 72.97 4.66 -6.83
C SER A 4 72.31 3.29 -7.02
N LEU A 5 71.18 2.97 -6.39
CA LEU A 5 70.64 1.59 -6.46
C LEU A 5 69.36 1.37 -7.31
N PHE A 6 68.85 2.36 -8.04
CA PHE A 6 67.64 2.19 -8.88
C PHE A 6 67.78 2.53 -10.38
N LYS A 7 69.01 2.69 -10.89
CA LYS A 7 69.27 3.08 -12.29
C LYS A 7 69.41 1.97 -13.36
N PRO A 8 69.80 0.71 -13.08
CA PRO A 8 70.18 -0.19 -14.18
C PRO A 8 69.00 -0.74 -14.99
N GLY A 9 67.87 -1.12 -14.36
CA GLY A 9 66.75 -1.75 -15.07
C GLY A 9 65.97 -0.81 -16.01
N PHE A 10 65.84 0.46 -15.63
CA PHE A 10 65.13 1.45 -16.43
C PHE A 10 65.93 1.87 -17.67
N GLU A 11 67.26 1.99 -17.55
CA GLU A 11 68.12 2.28 -18.71
C GLU A 11 68.17 1.10 -19.69
N HIS A 12 68.21 -0.14 -19.22
CA HIS A 12 68.10 -1.31 -20.11
C HIS A 12 66.76 -1.36 -20.86
N PHE A 13 65.64 -1.05 -20.20
CA PHE A 13 64.33 -0.99 -20.84
C PHE A 13 64.24 0.15 -21.85
N LYS A 14 64.79 1.32 -21.52
CA LYS A 14 64.85 2.49 -22.40
C LYS A 14 65.70 2.22 -23.64
N ILE A 15 66.86 1.58 -23.48
CA ILE A 15 67.72 1.16 -24.59
C ILE A 15 67.00 0.14 -25.47
N PHE A 16 66.28 -0.81 -24.88
CA PHE A 16 65.50 -1.81 -25.62
C PHE A 16 64.35 -1.18 -26.43
N VAL A 17 63.56 -0.30 -25.81
CA VAL A 17 62.45 0.40 -26.48
C VAL A 17 62.97 1.31 -27.59
N ASN A 18 64.06 2.04 -27.35
CA ASN A 18 64.68 2.90 -28.37
C ASN A 18 65.32 2.08 -29.50
N GLY A 19 65.88 0.90 -29.20
CA GLY A 19 66.42 -0.03 -30.19
C GLY A 19 65.34 -0.62 -31.09
N CYS A 20 64.17 -0.95 -30.54
CA CYS A 20 63.02 -1.42 -31.33
C CYS A 20 62.37 -0.33 -32.21
N LEU A 21 62.71 0.94 -31.98
CA LEU A 21 62.12 2.10 -32.66
C LEU A 21 63.15 2.92 -33.46
N CYS A 22 64.40 2.47 -33.59
CA CYS A 22 65.47 3.28 -34.21
C CYS A 22 65.24 3.56 -35.71
N ASP A 23 64.52 2.67 -36.41
CA ASP A 23 64.27 2.75 -37.85
C ASP A 23 62.88 3.30 -38.19
N LYS A 24 62.21 3.98 -37.24
CA LYS A 24 60.84 4.49 -37.41
C LYS A 24 60.81 6.02 -37.37
N GLU A 25 60.11 6.61 -38.33
CA GLU A 25 59.91 8.06 -38.37
C GLU A 25 59.00 8.52 -37.22
N PRO A 26 59.17 9.75 -36.70
CA PRO A 26 58.45 10.24 -35.53
C PRO A 26 56.92 10.09 -35.60
N TRP A 27 56.31 10.29 -36.77
CA TRP A 27 54.86 10.16 -36.94
C TRP A 27 54.38 8.71 -36.84
N GLN A 28 55.20 7.73 -37.23
CA GLN A 28 54.89 6.30 -37.10
C GLN A 28 54.88 5.88 -35.64
N ILE A 29 55.81 6.40 -34.86
CA ILE A 29 55.88 6.18 -33.41
C ILE A 29 54.64 6.77 -32.73
N VAL A 30 54.26 8.00 -33.08
CA VAL A 30 53.03 8.64 -32.58
C VAL A 30 51.79 7.85 -32.98
N THR A 31 51.72 7.33 -34.20
CA THR A 31 50.55 6.56 -34.68
C THR A 31 50.45 5.21 -33.97
N LEU A 32 51.55 4.49 -33.81
CA LEU A 32 51.61 3.21 -33.09
C LEU A 32 51.24 3.37 -31.63
N THR A 33 51.80 4.37 -30.95
CA THR A 33 51.50 4.66 -29.53
C THR A 33 50.06 5.12 -29.35
N THR A 34 49.55 6.03 -30.19
CA THR A 34 48.15 6.48 -30.10
C THR A 34 47.17 5.35 -30.37
N THR A 35 47.42 4.54 -31.40
CA THR A 35 46.54 3.41 -31.76
C THR A 35 46.59 2.31 -30.69
N SER A 36 47.76 1.98 -30.16
CA SER A 36 47.86 0.96 -29.10
C SER A 36 47.24 1.42 -27.79
N VAL A 37 47.36 2.71 -27.43
CA VAL A 37 46.69 3.27 -26.25
C VAL A 37 45.18 3.29 -26.45
N LEU A 38 44.66 3.75 -27.59
CA LEU A 38 43.23 3.75 -27.88
C LEU A 38 42.65 2.33 -27.94
N ALA A 39 43.36 1.39 -28.57
CA ALA A 39 42.99 -0.02 -28.58
C ALA A 39 43.01 -0.62 -27.17
N GLY A 40 43.99 -0.25 -26.34
CA GLY A 40 44.07 -0.65 -24.94
C GLY A 40 42.90 -0.12 -24.10
N VAL A 41 42.54 1.16 -24.26
CA VAL A 41 41.38 1.78 -23.59
C VAL A 41 40.07 1.15 -24.07
N TRP A 42 39.94 0.88 -25.37
CA TRP A 42 38.77 0.20 -25.94
C TRP A 42 38.66 -1.25 -25.43
N LEU A 43 39.77 -2.00 -25.42
CA LEU A 43 39.82 -3.38 -24.94
C LEU A 43 39.53 -3.44 -23.43
N TRP A 44 40.06 -2.49 -22.65
CA TRP A 44 39.76 -2.33 -21.24
C TRP A 44 38.26 -2.04 -21.02
N GLY A 45 37.70 -1.09 -21.76
CA GLY A 45 36.27 -0.80 -21.73
C GLY A 45 35.40 -1.99 -22.17
N PHE A 46 35.88 -2.81 -23.11
CA PHE A 46 35.19 -4.00 -23.58
C PHE A 46 35.23 -5.15 -22.57
N ILE A 47 36.37 -5.36 -21.89
CA ILE A 47 36.54 -6.45 -20.91
C ILE A 47 35.87 -6.11 -19.57
N PHE A 48 35.89 -4.85 -19.13
CA PHE A 48 35.45 -4.42 -17.79
C PHE A 48 34.08 -3.71 -17.76
N GLN A 49 33.19 -4.01 -18.71
CA GLN A 49 31.77 -3.62 -18.68
C GLN A 49 30.97 -4.44 -17.65
N GLU A 50 29.87 -3.87 -17.13
CA GLU A 50 29.04 -4.45 -16.05
C GLU A 50 28.36 -5.80 -16.37
N GLU A 51 28.37 -6.25 -17.63
CA GLU A 51 27.79 -7.53 -18.04
C GLU A 51 28.89 -8.56 -18.30
N SER A 52 28.79 -9.74 -17.70
CA SER A 52 29.75 -10.83 -17.92
C SER A 52 29.80 -11.22 -19.40
N LEU A 53 30.99 -11.59 -19.91
CA LEU A 53 31.21 -12.01 -21.30
C LEU A 53 30.27 -13.15 -21.72
N LEU A 54 29.96 -14.08 -20.81
CA LEU A 54 28.97 -15.14 -21.02
C LEU A 54 27.54 -14.61 -21.16
N SER A 55 27.13 -13.64 -20.34
CA SER A 55 25.79 -13.04 -20.49
C SER A 55 25.70 -12.21 -21.76
N ARG A 56 26.78 -11.56 -22.18
CA ARG A 56 26.88 -10.83 -23.46
C ARG A 56 26.82 -11.79 -24.63
N GLY A 57 27.59 -12.87 -24.60
CA GLY A 57 27.53 -13.95 -25.57
C GLY A 57 26.12 -14.52 -25.66
N LYS A 58 25.48 -14.82 -24.52
CA LYS A 58 24.10 -15.30 -24.45
C LYS A 58 23.11 -14.28 -25.00
N LYS A 59 23.14 -13.02 -24.57
CA LYS A 59 22.22 -11.95 -25.05
C LYS A 59 22.42 -11.62 -26.52
N THR A 60 23.65 -11.66 -27.01
CA THR A 60 23.98 -11.44 -28.41
C THR A 60 23.55 -12.65 -29.24
N ALA A 61 23.78 -13.88 -28.76
CA ALA A 61 23.26 -15.11 -29.36
C ALA A 61 21.72 -15.14 -29.39
N PHE A 62 21.03 -14.72 -28.32
CA PHE A 62 19.57 -14.60 -28.30
C PHE A 62 19.07 -13.49 -29.23
N ARG A 63 19.79 -12.36 -29.33
CA ARG A 63 19.47 -11.29 -30.30
C ARG A 63 19.67 -11.76 -31.74
N LEU A 64 20.72 -12.52 -32.02
CA LEU A 64 20.98 -13.14 -33.32
C LEU A 64 19.96 -14.24 -33.62
N ALA A 65 19.65 -15.09 -32.65
CA ALA A 65 18.64 -16.14 -32.77
C ALA A 65 17.25 -15.54 -33.05
N ARG A 66 16.86 -14.43 -32.40
CA ARG A 66 15.61 -13.72 -32.72
C ARG A 66 15.60 -13.08 -34.11
N LYS A 67 16.76 -12.84 -34.74
CA LYS A 67 16.82 -12.39 -36.14
C LYS A 67 16.66 -13.54 -37.15
N ILE A 68 16.76 -14.80 -36.70
CA ILE A 68 16.48 -15.96 -37.54
C ILE A 68 14.96 -16.01 -37.77
N PRO A 69 14.47 -15.90 -39.01
CA PRO A 69 13.04 -15.78 -39.30
C PRO A 69 12.20 -16.91 -38.69
N MET A 70 12.74 -18.13 -38.64
CA MET A 70 12.04 -19.29 -38.09
C MET A 70 11.85 -19.20 -36.56
N ILE A 71 12.79 -18.60 -35.83
CA ILE A 71 12.70 -18.44 -34.38
C ILE A 71 11.81 -17.25 -34.03
N ALA A 72 11.92 -16.14 -34.77
CA ALA A 72 11.00 -15.00 -34.64
C ALA A 72 9.54 -15.44 -34.84
N ARG A 73 9.25 -16.10 -35.97
CA ARG A 73 7.90 -16.64 -36.25
C ARG A 73 7.40 -17.59 -35.17
N ARG A 74 8.29 -18.39 -34.58
CA ARG A 74 7.89 -19.31 -33.50
C ARG A 74 7.56 -18.57 -32.21
N ILE A 75 8.35 -17.56 -31.83
CA ILE A 75 8.06 -16.71 -30.66
C ILE A 75 6.75 -15.95 -30.88
N ASP A 76 6.56 -15.34 -32.05
CA ASP A 76 5.34 -14.63 -32.41
C ASP A 76 4.14 -15.58 -32.36
N SER A 77 4.27 -16.80 -32.91
CA SER A 77 3.19 -17.80 -32.83
C SER A 77 2.84 -18.25 -31.42
N GLU A 78 3.80 -18.27 -30.49
CA GLU A 78 3.52 -18.62 -29.08
C GLU A 78 2.90 -17.44 -28.34
N LEU A 79 3.30 -16.21 -28.63
CA LEU A 79 2.65 -15.00 -28.11
C LEU A 79 1.21 -14.87 -28.62
N ASP A 80 0.98 -15.14 -29.90
CA ASP A 80 -0.35 -15.14 -30.51
C ASP A 80 -1.24 -16.21 -29.89
N LYS A 81 -0.72 -17.42 -29.65
CA LYS A 81 -1.46 -18.46 -28.92
C LYS A 81 -1.83 -18.04 -27.50
N ILE A 82 -0.93 -17.39 -26.76
CA ILE A 82 -1.20 -16.91 -25.40
C ILE A 82 -2.29 -15.83 -25.43
N ASN A 83 -2.17 -14.86 -26.34
CA ASN A 83 -3.16 -13.80 -26.52
C ASN A 83 -4.52 -14.38 -26.93
N GLU A 84 -4.56 -15.29 -27.91
CA GLU A 84 -5.79 -15.98 -28.31
C GLU A 84 -6.39 -16.79 -27.16
N THR A 85 -5.57 -17.44 -26.34
CA THR A 85 -6.07 -18.22 -25.20
C THR A 85 -6.69 -17.28 -24.16
N PHE A 86 -6.04 -16.15 -23.87
CA PHE A 86 -6.55 -15.13 -22.96
C PHE A 86 -7.83 -14.48 -23.50
N GLU A 87 -7.85 -14.08 -24.77
CA GLU A 87 -9.05 -13.54 -25.43
C GLU A 87 -10.18 -14.57 -25.43
N LYS A 88 -9.93 -15.84 -25.77
CA LYS A 88 -10.93 -16.91 -25.72
C LYS A 88 -11.42 -17.14 -24.30
N GLU A 89 -10.58 -17.08 -23.28
CA GLU A 89 -11.03 -17.18 -21.87
C GLU A 89 -11.91 -15.99 -21.47
N VAL A 90 -11.55 -14.78 -21.85
CA VAL A 90 -12.32 -13.56 -21.56
C VAL A 90 -13.65 -13.55 -22.32
N ILE A 91 -13.62 -13.91 -23.61
CA ILE A 91 -14.80 -14.04 -24.48
C ILE A 91 -15.70 -15.17 -23.99
N ASN A 92 -15.16 -16.31 -23.57
CA ASN A 92 -15.94 -17.43 -23.01
C ASN A 92 -16.60 -17.02 -21.68
N ARG A 93 -15.89 -16.26 -20.82
CA ARG A 93 -16.47 -15.72 -19.58
C ARG A 93 -17.61 -14.74 -19.86
N ASN A 94 -17.52 -13.96 -20.94
CA ASN A 94 -18.54 -12.99 -21.34
C ASN A 94 -19.48 -13.49 -22.46
N GLN A 95 -19.46 -14.79 -22.79
CA GLN A 95 -20.25 -15.42 -23.87
C GLN A 95 -20.26 -14.62 -25.19
N GLY A 96 -19.17 -13.93 -25.53
CA GLY A 96 -19.08 -13.10 -26.74
C GLY A 96 -19.70 -11.70 -26.66
N ASN A 97 -20.20 -11.25 -25.50
CA ASN A 97 -20.65 -9.87 -25.33
C ASN A 97 -19.44 -8.92 -25.24
N PRO A 98 -19.47 -7.73 -25.87
CA PRO A 98 -18.43 -6.73 -25.69
C PRO A 98 -18.50 -6.11 -24.28
N TYR A 99 -17.35 -5.74 -23.72
CA TYR A 99 -17.30 -4.97 -22.47
C TYR A 99 -17.59 -3.50 -22.75
N ILE A 100 -18.39 -2.86 -21.90
CA ILE A 100 -18.60 -1.41 -21.95
C ILE A 100 -17.40 -0.76 -21.27
N THR A 101 -16.38 -0.45 -22.06
CA THR A 101 -15.12 0.14 -21.57
C THR A 101 -15.12 1.67 -21.59
N THR A 102 -16.12 2.26 -22.25
CA THR A 102 -16.27 3.71 -22.39
C THR A 102 -17.73 4.11 -22.17
N LEU A 103 -17.93 5.31 -21.63
CA LEU A 103 -19.25 5.88 -21.51
C LEU A 103 -19.78 6.20 -22.93
N PRO A 104 -21.01 5.78 -23.30
CA PRO A 104 -21.57 6.11 -24.60
C PRO A 104 -21.85 7.60 -24.72
N ASP A 105 -21.54 8.20 -25.88
CA ASP A 105 -21.72 9.64 -26.14
C ASP A 105 -23.18 10.10 -26.04
N LYS A 106 -24.13 9.17 -26.18
CA LYS A 106 -25.57 9.40 -26.01
C LYS A 106 -26.13 8.41 -24.99
N GLY A 107 -26.97 8.93 -24.08
CA GLY A 107 -27.68 8.09 -23.12
C GLY A 107 -28.56 7.08 -23.83
N LYS A 108 -28.51 5.82 -23.38
CA LYS A 108 -29.38 4.75 -23.88
C LYS A 108 -30.80 4.97 -23.37
N SER A 109 -31.78 4.74 -24.23
CA SER A 109 -33.20 4.74 -23.86
C SER A 109 -33.53 3.58 -22.92
N HIS A 110 -34.64 3.69 -22.18
CA HIS A 110 -35.08 2.65 -21.25
C HIS A 110 -35.25 1.28 -21.94
N THR A 111 -35.78 1.26 -23.16
CA THR A 111 -35.97 0.04 -23.96
C THR A 111 -34.64 -0.58 -24.36
N GLU A 112 -33.67 0.21 -24.82
CA GLU A 112 -32.32 -0.27 -25.16
C GLU A 112 -31.57 -0.81 -23.94
N ILE A 113 -31.74 -0.19 -22.76
CA ILE A 113 -31.16 -0.70 -21.52
C ILE A 113 -31.79 -2.06 -21.18
N VAL A 114 -33.10 -2.21 -21.30
CA VAL A 114 -33.78 -3.48 -21.04
C VAL A 114 -33.34 -4.56 -22.03
N GLU A 115 -33.18 -4.24 -23.31
CA GLU A 115 -32.68 -5.16 -24.35
C GLU A 115 -31.24 -5.62 -24.04
N LEU A 116 -30.39 -4.67 -23.66
CA LEU A 116 -29.02 -4.93 -23.25
C LEU A 116 -29.03 -5.84 -22.00
N VAL A 117 -29.80 -5.51 -20.97
CA VAL A 117 -29.94 -6.35 -19.78
C VAL A 117 -30.41 -7.77 -20.14
N LYS A 118 -31.36 -7.95 -21.07
CA LYS A 118 -31.77 -9.28 -21.59
C LYS A 118 -30.62 -10.05 -22.26
N GLN A 119 -29.75 -9.36 -23.00
CA GLN A 119 -28.55 -9.95 -23.59
C GLN A 119 -27.56 -10.43 -22.51
N TYR A 120 -27.37 -9.67 -21.44
CA TYR A 120 -26.55 -10.09 -20.29
C TYR A 120 -27.28 -11.13 -19.42
N LEU A 121 -28.62 -11.19 -19.38
CA LEU A 121 -29.37 -12.21 -18.61
C LEU A 121 -29.14 -13.67 -19.08
N LYS A 122 -28.49 -13.88 -20.24
CA LYS A 122 -28.01 -15.20 -20.70
C LYS A 122 -26.86 -15.76 -19.83
N PHE A 123 -26.21 -14.93 -19.01
CA PHE A 123 -25.22 -15.38 -18.04
C PHE A 123 -25.87 -16.25 -16.98
N GLU A 124 -25.33 -17.44 -16.78
CA GLU A 124 -25.84 -18.43 -15.82
C GLU A 124 -26.03 -17.84 -14.41
N THR A 125 -25.14 -16.95 -13.97
CA THR A 125 -25.24 -16.22 -12.71
C THR A 125 -26.43 -15.26 -12.66
N LEU A 126 -26.70 -14.54 -13.76
CA LEU A 126 -27.83 -13.60 -13.86
C LEU A 126 -29.15 -14.33 -14.09
N LYS A 127 -29.15 -15.45 -14.82
CA LYS A 127 -30.30 -16.35 -14.96
C LYS A 127 -30.72 -16.92 -13.61
N ARG A 128 -29.77 -17.42 -12.80
CA ARG A 128 -30.05 -17.87 -11.42
C ARG A 128 -30.57 -16.75 -10.55
N ALA A 129 -29.99 -15.54 -10.64
CA ALA A 129 -30.46 -14.38 -9.89
C ALA A 129 -31.87 -13.95 -10.31
N ALA A 130 -32.19 -13.97 -11.61
CA ALA A 130 -33.52 -13.63 -12.12
C ALA A 130 -34.59 -14.66 -11.74
N CYS A 131 -34.20 -15.91 -11.50
CA CYS A 131 -35.06 -16.95 -10.96
C CYS A 131 -35.19 -16.93 -9.42
N ASP A 132 -34.44 -16.07 -8.71
CA ASP A 132 -34.53 -15.96 -7.25
C ASP A 132 -35.80 -15.18 -6.85
N PRO A 133 -36.77 -15.82 -6.17
CA PRO A 133 -38.00 -15.15 -5.74
C PRO A 133 -37.75 -13.99 -4.77
N PHE A 134 -36.59 -13.95 -4.09
CA PHE A 134 -36.21 -12.91 -3.15
C PHE A 134 -35.30 -11.83 -3.76
N LEU A 135 -35.02 -11.83 -5.07
CA LEU A 135 -34.10 -10.87 -5.69
C LEU A 135 -34.47 -9.41 -5.34
N LYS A 136 -35.75 -9.05 -5.47
CA LYS A 136 -36.24 -7.69 -5.12
C LYS A 136 -36.02 -7.38 -3.64
N CYS A 137 -36.25 -8.35 -2.75
CA CYS A 137 -36.03 -8.22 -1.32
C CYS A 137 -34.53 -8.05 -1.00
N LYS A 138 -33.65 -8.85 -1.62
CA LYS A 138 -32.19 -8.75 -1.47
C LYS A 138 -31.69 -7.37 -1.92
N LEU A 139 -32.11 -6.89 -3.08
CA LEU A 139 -31.73 -5.57 -3.59
C LEU A 139 -32.23 -4.44 -2.68
N ALA A 140 -33.48 -4.50 -2.22
CA ALA A 140 -34.03 -3.52 -1.29
C ALA A 140 -33.25 -3.51 0.03
N PHE A 141 -32.91 -4.68 0.58
CA PHE A 141 -32.13 -4.79 1.80
C PHE A 141 -30.72 -4.23 1.65
N CYS A 142 -30.00 -4.64 0.59
CA CYS A 142 -28.68 -4.10 0.26
C CYS A 142 -28.72 -2.59 0.10
N LYS A 143 -29.76 -2.06 -0.56
CA LYS A 143 -29.96 -0.61 -0.70
C LYS A 143 -30.07 0.07 0.67
N THR A 144 -30.86 -0.46 1.61
CA THR A 144 -30.96 0.16 2.94
C THR A 144 -29.62 0.24 3.68
N ILE A 145 -28.79 -0.79 3.56
CA ILE A 145 -27.47 -0.80 4.19
C ILE A 145 -26.51 0.14 3.46
N ALA A 146 -26.61 0.21 2.13
CA ALA A 146 -25.84 1.17 1.34
C ALA A 146 -26.20 2.62 1.73
N ASP A 147 -27.49 2.93 1.86
CA ASP A 147 -27.99 4.24 2.28
C ASP A 147 -27.50 4.61 3.70
N GLU A 148 -27.33 3.63 4.60
CA GLU A 148 -26.74 3.84 5.94
C GLU A 148 -25.23 4.08 5.91
N CYS A 149 -24.50 3.44 4.98
CA CYS A 149 -23.05 3.59 4.83
C CYS A 149 -22.65 4.83 4.01
N GLN A 150 -23.51 5.25 3.09
CA GLN A 150 -23.23 6.30 2.12
C GLN A 150 -22.86 7.65 2.77
N PRO A 151 -23.55 8.16 3.81
CA PRO A 151 -23.18 9.41 4.46
C PRO A 151 -21.76 9.37 5.03
N PHE A 152 -21.36 8.24 5.61
CA PHE A 152 -19.98 8.05 6.08
C PHE A 152 -19.02 8.10 4.89
N LEU A 153 -19.28 7.32 3.84
CA LEU A 153 -18.39 7.29 2.67
C LEU A 153 -18.24 8.66 2.03
N GLN A 154 -19.34 9.39 1.80
CA GLN A 154 -19.31 10.72 1.18
C GLN A 154 -18.56 11.74 2.03
N ARG A 155 -18.77 11.75 3.35
CA ARG A 155 -18.14 12.72 4.25
C ARG A 155 -16.60 12.65 4.24
N PHE A 156 -16.02 11.47 4.09
CA PHE A 156 -14.57 11.28 4.07
C PHE A 156 -13.95 11.34 2.66
N GLN A 157 -14.75 11.59 1.61
CA GLN A 157 -14.29 11.78 0.24
C GLN A 157 -13.95 13.26 -0.02
N THR A 158 -13.00 13.78 0.75
CA THR A 158 -12.57 15.18 0.71
C THR A 158 -11.09 15.30 1.01
N SER A 159 -10.45 16.36 0.49
CA SER A 159 -9.07 16.73 0.82
C SER A 159 -8.95 17.50 2.14
N LYS A 160 -10.08 17.92 2.73
CA LYS A 160 -10.13 18.63 4.02
C LYS A 160 -9.73 17.70 5.18
N PRO A 161 -9.17 18.20 6.28
CA PRO A 161 -8.69 17.38 7.38
C PRO A 161 -9.86 16.78 8.19
N MET A 162 -10.23 15.52 7.93
CA MET A 162 -11.39 14.88 8.58
C MET A 162 -11.03 13.96 9.75
N THR A 163 -9.74 13.77 10.03
CA THR A 163 -9.25 12.84 11.05
C THR A 163 -9.87 13.05 12.44
N PRO A 164 -10.10 14.30 12.92
CA PRO A 164 -10.79 14.53 14.19
C PRO A 164 -12.20 13.94 14.27
N TYR A 165 -12.93 13.86 13.15
CA TYR A 165 -14.29 13.33 13.09
C TYR A 165 -14.36 11.80 12.98
N LEU A 166 -13.24 11.13 12.66
CA LEU A 166 -13.22 9.71 12.32
C LEU A 166 -13.73 8.81 13.44
N PHE A 167 -13.38 9.12 14.69
CA PHE A 167 -13.79 8.33 15.85
C PHE A 167 -15.32 8.29 16.00
N GLU A 168 -15.97 9.46 16.10
CA GLU A 168 -17.41 9.55 16.30
C GLU A 168 -18.18 9.05 15.06
N ALA A 169 -17.65 9.28 13.85
CA ALA A 169 -18.27 8.82 12.62
C ALA A 169 -18.28 7.28 12.50
N VAL A 170 -17.17 6.61 12.82
CA VAL A 170 -17.10 5.13 12.81
C VAL A 170 -17.95 4.53 13.92
N GLU A 171 -17.94 5.12 15.13
CA GLU A 171 -18.82 4.68 16.23
C GLU A 171 -20.30 4.77 15.82
N LYS A 172 -20.71 5.89 15.22
CA LYS A 172 -22.08 6.11 14.75
C LYS A 172 -22.48 5.09 13.68
N LEU A 173 -21.64 4.83 12.68
CA LEU A 173 -21.89 3.82 11.64
C LEU A 173 -22.05 2.42 12.23
N LEU A 174 -21.13 1.99 13.10
CA LEU A 174 -21.21 0.69 13.77
C LEU A 174 -22.49 0.58 14.59
N ARG A 175 -22.86 1.63 15.33
CA ARG A 175 -24.07 1.65 16.15
C ARG A 175 -25.33 1.49 15.32
N TYR A 176 -25.44 2.18 14.18
CA TYR A 176 -26.59 2.03 13.28
C TYR A 176 -26.75 0.59 12.79
N LEU A 177 -25.67 -0.01 12.28
CA LEU A 177 -25.70 -1.38 11.77
C LEU A 177 -25.99 -2.40 12.88
N MET A 178 -25.36 -2.24 14.04
CA MET A 178 -25.54 -3.15 15.18
C MET A 178 -26.94 -3.07 15.78
N ASN A 179 -27.57 -1.89 15.84
CA ASN A 179 -28.94 -1.75 16.34
C ASN A 179 -29.97 -2.58 15.55
N ARG A 180 -29.66 -2.97 14.31
CA ARG A 180 -30.55 -3.81 13.50
C ARG A 180 -30.60 -5.27 13.93
N CYS A 181 -29.55 -5.78 14.57
CA CYS A 181 -29.41 -7.21 14.86
C CYS A 181 -28.86 -7.58 16.24
N VAL A 182 -28.31 -6.62 17.01
CA VAL A 182 -27.75 -6.82 18.35
C VAL A 182 -28.79 -6.47 19.41
N LYS A 183 -28.77 -7.19 20.55
CA LYS A 183 -29.69 -6.92 21.66
C LYS A 183 -29.50 -5.51 22.23
N PRO A 184 -30.59 -4.76 22.53
CA PRO A 184 -30.51 -3.41 23.07
C PRO A 184 -29.67 -3.27 24.35
N ASP A 185 -29.67 -4.29 25.22
CA ASP A 185 -28.90 -4.25 26.46
C ASP A 185 -27.38 -4.17 26.25
N LEU A 186 -26.88 -4.75 25.16
CA LEU A 186 -25.46 -4.72 24.81
C LEU A 186 -25.07 -3.39 24.13
N MET A 187 -26.05 -2.68 23.56
CA MET A 187 -25.83 -1.42 22.84
C MET A 187 -25.63 -0.20 23.76
N LYS A 188 -25.72 -0.37 25.08
CA LYS A 188 -25.47 0.68 26.09
C LYS A 188 -24.01 1.13 26.16
N CYS A 189 -23.07 0.36 25.61
CA CYS A 189 -21.66 0.71 25.60
C CYS A 189 -21.30 1.72 24.49
N THR A 190 -20.14 2.37 24.62
CA THR A 190 -19.65 3.41 23.68
C THR A 190 -18.18 3.18 23.29
N GLY A 191 -17.80 3.77 22.15
CA GLY A 191 -16.44 3.75 21.64
C GLY A 191 -15.86 2.34 21.45
N PRO A 192 -14.63 2.07 21.93
CA PRO A 192 -13.96 0.78 21.72
C PRO A 192 -14.70 -0.43 22.28
N LYS A 193 -15.60 -0.24 23.27
CA LYS A 193 -16.38 -1.34 23.86
C LYS A 193 -17.39 -1.94 22.87
N LEU A 194 -17.79 -1.21 21.82
CA LEU A 194 -18.60 -1.76 20.73
C LEU A 194 -17.86 -2.85 19.96
N LEU A 195 -16.53 -2.82 19.95
CA LEU A 195 -15.70 -3.81 19.26
C LEU A 195 -15.63 -5.15 19.99
N SER A 196 -15.94 -5.19 21.29
CA SER A 196 -15.93 -6.44 22.07
C SER A 196 -17.23 -7.24 21.95
N ILE A 197 -18.26 -6.68 21.32
CA ILE A 197 -19.53 -7.39 21.11
C ILE A 197 -19.32 -8.41 19.98
N ASP A 198 -19.31 -9.69 20.34
CA ASP A 198 -19.20 -10.78 19.37
C ASP A 198 -20.54 -11.01 18.68
N THR A 199 -20.63 -10.60 17.42
CA THR A 199 -21.83 -10.76 16.58
C THR A 199 -22.00 -12.17 16.02
N LYS A 200 -21.06 -13.11 16.26
CA LYS A 200 -21.21 -14.53 15.90
C LYS A 200 -21.99 -15.31 16.94
N LYS A 201 -22.00 -14.86 18.20
CA LYS A 201 -22.74 -15.54 19.26
C LYS A 201 -24.22 -15.19 19.18
N SER A 202 -25.06 -16.22 19.00
CA SER A 202 -26.51 -16.04 18.93
C SER A 202 -27.11 -15.44 20.21
N GLU A 203 -26.43 -15.54 21.36
CA GLU A 203 -26.86 -14.95 22.63
C GLU A 203 -26.83 -13.41 22.62
N ASN A 204 -25.99 -12.80 21.78
CA ASN A 204 -25.84 -11.36 21.66
C ASN A 204 -26.83 -10.74 20.65
N LEU A 205 -27.45 -11.57 19.82
CA LEU A 205 -28.30 -11.15 18.72
C LEU A 205 -29.78 -11.20 19.12
N ILE A 206 -30.58 -10.36 18.48
CA ILE A 206 -32.03 -10.51 18.53
C ILE A 206 -32.47 -11.73 17.70
N LEU A 207 -33.66 -12.25 18.02
CA LEU A 207 -34.26 -13.35 17.27
C LEU A 207 -34.42 -12.96 15.80
N SER A 208 -34.20 -13.90 14.87
CA SER A 208 -34.21 -13.62 13.43
C SER A 208 -35.49 -12.91 12.98
N LYS A 209 -36.65 -13.32 13.51
CA LYS A 209 -37.94 -12.70 13.22
C LYS A 209 -38.05 -11.20 13.56
N ASN A 210 -37.20 -10.69 14.45
CA ASN A 210 -37.24 -9.31 14.94
C ASN A 210 -36.16 -8.43 14.30
N ILE A 211 -35.35 -8.97 13.38
CA ILE A 211 -34.31 -8.19 12.71
C ILE A 211 -34.93 -7.01 11.98
N ASP A 212 -34.25 -5.87 12.06
CA ASP A 212 -34.59 -4.76 11.19
C ASP A 212 -34.00 -4.95 9.78
N ILE A 213 -34.83 -5.49 8.89
CA ILE A 213 -34.52 -5.62 7.45
C ILE A 213 -34.94 -4.38 6.64
N GLY A 214 -35.46 -3.34 7.29
CA GLY A 214 -35.95 -2.12 6.64
C GLY A 214 -37.35 -2.22 6.05
N PHE A 215 -38.02 -1.07 5.91
CA PHE A 215 -39.42 -0.97 5.48
C PHE A 215 -39.67 -1.51 4.06
N ALA A 216 -38.81 -1.16 3.10
CA ALA A 216 -38.96 -1.59 1.71
C ALA A 216 -38.87 -3.10 1.57
N THR A 217 -37.89 -3.72 2.24
CA THR A 217 -37.72 -5.18 2.27
C THR A 217 -38.91 -5.86 2.93
N LYS A 218 -39.41 -5.36 4.06
CA LYS A 218 -40.61 -5.92 4.73
C LYS A 218 -41.84 -5.90 3.83
N ARG A 219 -42.07 -4.79 3.12
CA ARG A 219 -43.19 -4.66 2.16
C ARG A 219 -43.07 -5.69 1.03
N LEU A 220 -41.90 -5.74 0.37
CA LEU A 220 -41.64 -6.67 -0.73
C LEU A 220 -41.72 -8.14 -0.27
N LEU A 221 -41.27 -8.44 0.95
CA LEU A 221 -41.40 -9.77 1.54
C LEU A 221 -42.87 -10.17 1.73
N GLY A 222 -43.72 -9.22 2.14
CA GLY A 222 -45.17 -9.37 2.22
C GLY A 222 -45.85 -9.60 0.87
N GLU A 223 -45.36 -8.96 -0.21
CA GLU A 223 -45.85 -9.19 -1.58
C GLU A 223 -45.42 -10.55 -2.13
N THR A 224 -44.16 -10.96 -1.89
CA THR A 224 -43.65 -12.28 -2.28
C THR A 224 -44.31 -13.42 -1.51
N ALA A 225 -44.95 -13.11 -0.36
CA ALA A 225 -45.52 -14.09 0.55
C ALA A 225 -46.54 -15.05 -0.08
N ILE A 226 -47.17 -14.65 -1.18
CA ILE A 226 -48.18 -15.43 -1.90
C ILE A 226 -47.53 -16.62 -2.66
N THR A 227 -46.23 -16.56 -2.98
CA THR A 227 -45.55 -17.53 -3.86
C THR A 227 -44.47 -18.39 -3.18
N VAL A 228 -44.07 -18.05 -1.95
CA VAL A 228 -42.96 -18.72 -1.22
C VAL A 228 -43.38 -19.20 0.17
N THR A 229 -42.83 -20.34 0.59
CA THR A 229 -43.12 -20.98 1.88
C THR A 229 -42.61 -20.17 3.07
N GLU A 230 -43.22 -20.32 4.25
CA GLU A 230 -42.75 -19.67 5.49
C GLU A 230 -41.31 -20.04 5.85
N ARG A 231 -40.91 -21.28 5.57
CA ARG A 231 -39.52 -21.74 5.76
C ARG A 231 -38.53 -20.91 4.93
N GLN A 232 -38.83 -20.69 3.65
CA GLN A 232 -37.98 -19.90 2.76
C GLN A 232 -37.88 -18.43 3.21
N LYS A 233 -38.96 -17.86 3.77
CA LYS A 233 -38.93 -16.50 4.34
C LYS A 233 -38.02 -16.43 5.55
N LEU A 234 -38.09 -17.41 6.44
CA LEU A 234 -37.20 -17.49 7.60
C LEU A 234 -35.74 -17.69 7.20
N GLU A 235 -35.48 -18.49 6.17
CA GLU A 235 -34.15 -18.66 5.57
C GLU A 235 -33.63 -17.33 5.01
N PHE A 236 -34.44 -16.58 4.24
CA PHE A 236 -34.07 -15.25 3.74
C PHE A 236 -33.76 -14.26 4.88
N ILE A 237 -34.57 -14.24 5.95
CA ILE A 237 -34.31 -13.37 7.11
C ILE A 237 -33.01 -13.79 7.83
N HIS A 238 -32.72 -15.09 7.90
CA HIS A 238 -31.46 -15.60 8.43
C HIS A 238 -30.27 -15.16 7.57
N GLU A 239 -30.38 -15.21 6.23
CA GLU A 239 -29.38 -14.68 5.30
C GLU A 239 -29.14 -13.18 5.53
N CYS A 240 -30.20 -12.37 5.68
CA CYS A 240 -30.10 -10.96 6.01
C CYS A 240 -29.30 -10.73 7.31
N ARG A 241 -29.58 -11.53 8.35
CA ARG A 241 -28.82 -11.50 9.61
C ARG A 241 -27.35 -11.81 9.37
N SER A 242 -27.08 -12.88 8.65
CA SER A 242 -25.73 -13.37 8.37
C SER A 242 -24.89 -12.32 7.62
N MET A 243 -25.52 -11.62 6.67
CA MET A 243 -24.87 -10.52 5.96
C MET A 243 -24.51 -9.36 6.90
N LEU A 244 -25.46 -8.93 7.75
CA LEU A 244 -25.21 -7.87 8.75
C LEU A 244 -24.10 -8.26 9.72
N THR A 245 -24.16 -9.44 10.33
CA THR A 245 -23.15 -9.88 11.31
C THR A 245 -21.77 -10.02 10.66
N THR A 246 -21.71 -10.51 9.41
CA THR A 246 -20.45 -10.60 8.66
C THR A 246 -19.88 -9.21 8.35
N MET A 247 -20.72 -8.27 7.91
CA MET A 247 -20.31 -6.88 7.66
C MET A 247 -19.82 -6.19 8.94
N ILE A 248 -20.58 -6.31 10.04
CA ILE A 248 -20.20 -5.74 11.34
C ILE A 248 -18.88 -6.34 11.81
N ALA A 249 -18.72 -7.67 11.73
CA ALA A 249 -17.47 -8.33 12.12
C ALA A 249 -16.28 -7.81 11.29
N LYS A 250 -16.46 -7.55 9.99
CA LYS A 250 -15.43 -6.96 9.13
C LYS A 250 -15.10 -5.52 9.51
N LEU A 251 -16.12 -4.71 9.81
CA LEU A 251 -15.92 -3.34 10.32
C LEU A 251 -15.21 -3.34 11.67
N GLN A 252 -15.58 -4.24 12.59
CA GLN A 252 -14.90 -4.41 13.88
C GLN A 252 -13.45 -4.88 13.70
N GLU A 253 -13.18 -5.78 12.75
CA GLU A 253 -11.83 -6.32 12.48
C GLU A 253 -10.84 -5.21 12.10
N LYS A 254 -11.23 -4.30 11.21
CA LYS A 254 -10.36 -3.22 10.67
C LYS A 254 -10.70 -1.84 11.24
N SER A 255 -11.45 -1.78 12.34
CA SER A 255 -11.95 -0.51 12.88
C SER A 255 -10.82 0.42 13.37
N PRO A 256 -10.82 1.70 12.95
CA PRO A 256 -9.98 2.74 13.55
C PRO A 256 -10.21 2.93 15.04
N LEU A 257 -11.37 2.54 15.58
CA LEU A 257 -11.69 2.62 17.02
C LEU A 257 -10.76 1.79 17.90
N LYS A 258 -10.01 0.82 17.33
CA LYS A 258 -8.96 0.07 18.04
C LYS A 258 -7.76 0.95 18.39
N GLN A 259 -7.52 1.99 17.59
CA GLN A 259 -6.34 2.83 17.71
C GLN A 259 -6.59 3.94 18.75
N LYS A 260 -5.72 4.00 19.75
CA LYS A 260 -5.78 5.06 20.78
C LYS A 260 -5.58 6.45 20.17
N ALA A 261 -4.69 6.58 19.18
CA ALA A 261 -4.47 7.81 18.45
C ALA A 261 -5.76 8.37 17.83
N VAL A 262 -6.59 7.55 17.18
CA VAL A 262 -7.88 7.99 16.58
C VAL A 262 -8.84 8.51 17.64
N ARG A 263 -8.89 7.87 18.81
CA ARG A 263 -9.64 8.39 19.95
C ARG A 263 -9.06 9.71 20.47
N GLY A 264 -7.74 9.83 20.52
CA GLY A 264 -7.05 11.06 20.89
C GLY A 264 -7.37 12.22 19.94
N LEU A 265 -7.37 11.97 18.63
CA LEU A 265 -7.63 12.95 17.57
C LEU A 265 -9.02 13.57 17.66
N SER A 266 -10.01 12.82 18.15
CA SER A 266 -11.35 13.36 18.41
C SER A 266 -11.42 14.41 19.52
N SER A 267 -10.32 14.68 20.23
CA SER A 267 -10.23 15.87 21.06
C SER A 267 -10.34 17.15 20.23
N LEU A 268 -9.85 17.14 18.99
CA LEU A 268 -9.90 18.27 18.06
C LEU A 268 -11.25 18.39 17.31
N ASP A 269 -12.26 17.62 17.72
CA ASP A 269 -13.61 17.78 17.19
C ASP A 269 -14.31 18.96 17.90
N PRO A 270 -14.73 20.01 17.18
CA PRO A 270 -15.47 21.15 17.74
C PRO A 270 -16.65 20.73 18.62
N CYS A 271 -17.40 19.70 18.23
CA CYS A 271 -18.55 19.22 18.99
C CYS A 271 -18.11 18.65 20.34
N VAL A 272 -16.97 17.94 20.41
CA VAL A 272 -16.44 17.38 21.66
C VAL A 272 -15.94 18.49 22.57
N ILE A 273 -15.26 19.50 22.02
CA ILE A 273 -14.76 20.66 22.78
C ILE A 273 -15.91 21.46 23.38
N GLN A 274 -16.94 21.77 22.58
CA GLN A 274 -18.06 22.62 23.00
C GLN A 274 -19.01 21.95 24.00
N HIS A 275 -19.26 20.64 23.86
CA HIS A 275 -20.23 19.93 24.69
C HIS A 275 -19.62 19.13 25.83
N SER A 276 -18.33 18.80 25.75
CA SER A 276 -17.65 17.94 26.74
C SER A 276 -16.15 18.29 26.88
N PRO A 277 -15.82 19.51 27.34
CA PRO A 277 -14.43 19.99 27.38
C PRO A 277 -13.51 19.12 28.24
N GLN A 278 -14.00 18.56 29.35
CA GLN A 278 -13.20 17.66 30.19
C GLN A 278 -12.85 16.35 29.45
N LEU A 279 -13.77 15.85 28.62
CA LEU A 279 -13.52 14.68 27.77
C LEU A 279 -12.52 15.02 26.67
N ALA A 280 -12.64 16.21 26.06
CA ALA A 280 -11.69 16.71 25.07
C ALA A 280 -10.27 16.79 25.63
N GLN A 281 -10.09 17.38 26.82
CA GLN A 281 -8.80 17.49 27.51
C GLN A 281 -8.19 16.12 27.82
N LYS A 282 -9.01 15.17 28.30
CA LYS A 282 -8.56 13.79 28.55
C LYS A 282 -8.12 13.10 27.26
N ARG A 283 -8.89 13.22 26.18
CA ARG A 283 -8.55 12.65 24.86
C ARG A 283 -7.29 13.29 24.28
N PHE A 284 -7.11 14.61 24.45
CA PHE A 284 -5.92 15.32 23.99
C PHE A 284 -4.66 14.88 24.75
N SER A 285 -4.77 14.64 26.06
CA SER A 285 -3.64 14.10 26.84
C SER A 285 -3.20 12.74 26.30
N PHE A 286 -4.14 11.84 25.98
CA PHE A 286 -3.81 10.56 25.33
C PHE A 286 -3.20 10.74 23.94
N LEU A 287 -3.65 11.75 23.17
CA LEU A 287 -3.07 12.05 21.87
C LEU A 287 -1.59 12.43 21.99
N LEU A 288 -1.26 13.30 22.95
CA LEU A 288 0.11 13.72 23.20
C LEU A 288 1.01 12.55 23.62
N GLU A 289 0.51 11.65 24.48
CA GLU A 289 1.21 10.41 24.85
C GLU A 289 1.52 9.55 23.63
N GLU A 290 0.54 9.32 22.74
CA GLU A 290 0.73 8.52 21.53
C GLU A 290 1.70 9.16 20.53
N LEU A 291 1.64 10.50 20.36
CA LEU A 291 2.58 11.23 19.50
C LEU A 291 4.01 11.22 20.06
N ASN A 292 4.16 11.31 21.39
CA ASN A 292 5.45 11.25 22.05
C ASN A 292 6.06 9.84 22.00
N HIS A 293 5.26 8.79 22.25
CA HIS A 293 5.71 7.39 22.08
C HIS A 293 6.15 7.09 20.64
N ALA A 294 5.55 7.74 19.65
CA ALA A 294 5.95 7.64 18.25
C ALA A 294 7.18 8.51 17.91
N ASN A 295 7.76 9.22 18.87
CA ASN A 295 8.86 10.19 18.70
C ASN A 295 8.54 11.29 17.68
N ILE A 296 7.26 11.64 17.52
CA ILE A 296 6.82 12.72 16.60
C ILE A 296 6.94 14.09 17.29
N ILE A 297 6.70 14.13 18.60
CA ILE A 297 6.86 15.32 19.45
C ILE A 297 7.75 14.98 20.64
N ASN A 298 8.36 16.00 21.26
CA ASN A 298 9.16 15.84 22.48
C ASN A 298 8.35 16.21 23.74
N ASP A 299 8.89 15.88 24.91
CA ASP A 299 8.25 16.11 26.22
C ASP A 299 7.90 17.58 26.46
N VAL A 300 8.79 18.49 26.06
CA VAL A 300 8.61 19.94 26.26
C VAL A 300 7.43 20.46 25.43
N LEU A 301 7.37 20.07 24.17
CA LEU A 301 6.28 20.42 23.25
C LEU A 301 4.96 19.83 23.76
N ALA A 302 4.96 18.59 24.22
CA ALA A 302 3.79 17.93 24.75
C ALA A 302 3.22 18.64 25.99
N GLU A 303 4.04 18.94 27.00
CA GLU A 303 3.56 19.59 28.22
C GLU A 303 3.08 21.04 27.98
N ASN A 304 3.75 21.78 27.11
CA ASN A 304 3.31 23.12 26.74
C ASN A 304 1.99 23.08 25.97
N ALA A 305 1.88 22.22 24.94
CA ALA A 305 0.64 22.08 24.17
C ALA A 305 -0.53 21.64 25.07
N LYS A 306 -0.30 20.78 26.06
CA LYS A 306 -1.32 20.35 27.03
C LYS A 306 -1.87 21.53 27.86
N LYS A 307 -0.99 22.42 28.34
CA LYS A 307 -1.38 23.62 29.10
C LYS A 307 -2.15 24.61 28.22
N GLU A 308 -1.67 24.86 27.01
CA GLU A 308 -2.32 25.74 26.04
C GLU A 308 -3.71 25.20 25.65
N TYR A 309 -3.83 23.89 25.45
CA TYR A 309 -5.10 23.24 25.14
C TYR A 309 -6.10 23.30 26.30
N LEU A 310 -5.63 23.14 27.54
CA LEU A 310 -6.47 23.32 28.73
C LEU A 310 -7.07 24.73 28.76
N HIS A 311 -6.25 25.75 28.48
CA HIS A 311 -6.74 27.13 28.38
C HIS A 311 -7.78 27.27 27.26
N PHE A 312 -7.48 26.73 26.07
CA PHE A 312 -8.38 26.77 24.91
C PHE A 312 -9.76 26.12 25.19
N CYS A 313 -9.78 24.93 25.82
CA CYS A 313 -11.03 24.27 26.17
C CYS A 313 -11.85 25.00 27.25
N ASN A 314 -11.23 25.91 28.01
CA ASN A 314 -11.86 26.67 29.08
C ASN A 314 -12.27 28.09 28.65
N LEU A 315 -12.14 28.43 27.36
CA LEU A 315 -12.70 29.66 26.81
C LEU A 315 -14.22 29.71 27.02
N LYS A 316 -14.79 30.93 27.05
CA LYS A 316 -16.25 31.07 27.23
C LYS A 316 -16.97 30.38 26.08
N LYS A 317 -18.15 29.81 26.38
CA LYS A 317 -18.98 29.13 25.38
C LYS A 317 -19.29 30.01 24.18
N SER A 318 -19.53 31.31 24.39
CA SER A 318 -19.75 32.28 23.31
C SER A 318 -18.54 32.44 22.39
N GLU A 319 -17.33 32.43 22.94
CA GLU A 319 -16.08 32.53 22.17
C GLU A 319 -15.87 31.26 21.33
N LEU A 320 -16.05 30.08 21.92
CA LEU A 320 -15.99 28.81 21.21
C LEU A 320 -17.08 28.67 20.14
N GLN A 321 -18.25 29.27 20.37
CA GLN A 321 -19.34 29.30 19.38
C GLN A 321 -18.98 30.18 18.19
N GLU A 322 -18.35 31.34 18.40
CA GLU A 322 -17.89 32.19 17.29
C GLU A 322 -16.73 31.55 16.53
N ILE A 323 -15.75 30.94 17.22
CA ILE A 323 -14.62 30.25 16.58
C ILE A 323 -15.11 29.12 15.67
N PHE A 324 -16.02 28.29 16.19
CA PHE A 324 -16.54 27.12 15.46
C PHE A 324 -17.84 27.40 14.72
N ARG A 325 -18.28 28.66 14.63
CA ARG A 325 -19.44 29.06 13.83
C ARG A 325 -19.39 28.55 12.38
N PRO A 326 -18.21 28.51 11.71
CA PRO A 326 -18.10 27.96 10.36
C PRO A 326 -18.28 26.43 10.28
N CYS A 327 -18.22 25.71 11.40
CA CYS A 327 -18.51 24.28 11.45
C CYS A 327 -20.03 24.05 11.55
N ASP A 328 -20.74 24.10 10.43
CA ASP A 328 -22.09 23.54 10.38
C ASP A 328 -22.01 22.02 10.14
N GLN A 329 -22.85 21.25 10.83
CA GLN A 329 -22.88 19.77 10.80
C GLN A 329 -23.18 19.19 9.41
N PHE A 330 -23.59 20.04 8.46
CA PHE A 330 -23.98 19.68 7.10
C PHE A 330 -23.19 20.42 6.01
N SER A 331 -22.30 21.33 6.41
CA SER A 331 -21.51 22.17 5.52
C SER A 331 -20.07 22.16 6.04
N ASP A 332 -19.28 21.19 5.57
CA ASP A 332 -17.83 21.21 5.71
C ASP A 332 -17.23 22.23 4.72
N GLU A 333 -17.83 23.42 4.54
CA GLU A 333 -17.36 24.44 3.59
C GLU A 333 -15.97 24.95 3.98
N VAL A 334 -15.71 25.12 5.28
CA VAL A 334 -14.42 25.54 5.83
C VAL A 334 -13.76 24.36 6.55
N GLY A 335 -12.50 24.06 6.20
CA GLY A 335 -11.75 22.98 6.84
C GLY A 335 -11.26 23.35 8.25
N LEU A 336 -11.10 22.35 9.12
CA LEU A 336 -10.62 22.55 10.50
C LEU A 336 -9.24 23.22 10.53
N ASP A 337 -8.39 22.96 9.55
CA ASP A 337 -7.09 23.60 9.37
C ASP A 337 -7.22 25.13 9.22
N THR A 338 -8.21 25.59 8.44
CA THR A 338 -8.48 27.02 8.28
C THR A 338 -9.04 27.62 9.56
N ILE A 339 -9.96 26.92 10.23
CA ILE A 339 -10.58 27.39 11.47
C ILE A 339 -9.54 27.52 12.58
N TYR A 340 -8.82 26.44 12.89
CA TYR A 340 -7.76 26.46 13.87
C TYR A 340 -6.64 27.42 13.47
N GLY A 341 -6.27 27.48 12.19
CA GLY A 341 -5.28 28.41 11.68
C GLY A 341 -5.65 29.87 11.93
N SER A 342 -6.91 30.23 11.69
CA SER A 342 -7.39 31.62 11.87
C SER A 342 -7.28 32.13 13.30
N PHE A 343 -7.30 31.24 14.29
CA PHE A 343 -7.28 31.59 15.70
C PHE A 343 -5.92 31.34 16.37
N LEU A 344 -5.16 30.34 15.94
CA LEU A 344 -3.93 29.91 16.62
C LEU A 344 -2.65 30.45 15.94
N ILE A 345 -2.69 30.81 14.66
CA ILE A 345 -1.50 31.29 13.95
C ILE A 345 -1.13 32.70 14.44
N GLY A 346 0.13 32.87 14.85
CA GLY A 346 0.66 34.15 15.30
C GLY A 346 0.43 34.45 16.78
N GLU A 347 -0.43 33.68 17.44
CA GLU A 347 -0.72 33.83 18.87
C GLU A 347 0.36 33.16 19.72
N ALA A 348 1.09 33.97 20.50
CA ALA A 348 2.17 33.48 21.36
C ALA A 348 1.67 32.45 22.40
N ASN A 349 0.42 32.58 22.84
CA ASN A 349 -0.21 31.72 23.84
C ASN A 349 -0.63 30.34 23.31
N TYR A 350 -0.59 30.12 21.99
CA TYR A 350 -1.04 28.88 21.35
C TYR A 350 -0.03 28.27 20.39
N LYS A 351 1.23 28.71 20.47
CA LYS A 351 2.29 28.30 19.55
C LYS A 351 2.50 26.78 19.54
N HIS A 352 2.57 26.16 20.72
CA HIS A 352 2.87 24.72 20.85
C HIS A 352 1.65 23.88 20.47
N LEU A 353 0.46 24.34 20.86
CA LEU A 353 -0.81 23.74 20.48
C LEU A 353 -0.98 23.71 18.95
N TRP A 354 -0.68 24.82 18.27
CA TRP A 354 -0.76 24.87 16.82
C TRP A 354 0.21 23.89 16.14
N GLU A 355 1.42 23.75 16.68
CA GLU A 355 2.40 22.79 16.16
C GLU A 355 1.88 21.35 16.21
N VAL A 356 1.26 20.95 17.34
CA VAL A 356 0.64 19.63 17.48
C VAL A 356 -0.58 19.47 16.57
N ILE A 357 -1.44 20.48 16.48
CA ILE A 357 -2.65 20.42 15.63
C ILE A 357 -2.27 20.24 14.16
N LYS A 358 -1.25 20.94 13.65
CA LYS A 358 -0.75 20.75 12.27
C LYS A 358 -0.39 19.30 11.99
N ILE A 359 0.35 18.66 12.90
CA ILE A 359 0.73 17.24 12.77
C ILE A 359 -0.52 16.37 12.65
N CYS A 360 -1.54 16.65 13.45
CA CYS A 360 -2.78 15.87 13.50
C CYS A 360 -3.65 16.04 12.25
N LEU A 361 -3.77 17.26 11.72
CA LEU A 361 -4.64 17.57 10.59
C LEU A 361 -4.04 17.13 9.24
N VAL A 362 -2.75 16.82 9.17
CA VAL A 362 -2.09 16.26 7.97
C VAL A 362 -2.25 14.74 7.87
N LEU A 363 -2.72 14.08 8.92
CA LEU A 363 -2.94 12.62 8.90
C LEU A 363 -4.01 12.24 7.89
N SER A 364 -3.76 11.18 7.11
CA SER A 364 -4.69 10.67 6.12
C SER A 364 -5.94 10.06 6.77
N HIS A 365 -7.12 10.54 6.36
CA HIS A 365 -8.44 10.09 6.87
C HIS A 365 -9.24 9.25 5.87
N GLY A 366 -8.83 9.17 4.60
CA GLY A 366 -9.59 8.48 3.56
C GLY A 366 -8.77 8.19 2.32
N ASN A 367 -9.34 7.41 1.41
CA ASN A 367 -8.65 6.99 0.18
C ASN A 367 -8.67 8.05 -0.92
N ALA A 368 -9.54 9.07 -0.84
CA ALA A 368 -9.72 10.08 -1.88
C ALA A 368 -8.39 10.76 -2.29
N THR A 369 -7.62 11.22 -1.30
CA THR A 369 -6.33 11.88 -1.53
C THR A 369 -5.32 10.91 -2.15
N VAL A 370 -5.32 9.65 -1.71
CA VAL A 370 -4.41 8.61 -2.23
C VAL A 370 -4.76 8.24 -3.67
N GLU A 371 -6.04 8.04 -3.97
CA GLU A 371 -6.55 7.74 -5.31
C GLU A 371 -6.37 8.92 -6.27
N GLY A 372 -6.57 10.15 -5.79
CA GLY A 372 -6.21 11.37 -6.50
C GLY A 372 -4.72 11.41 -6.82
N GLY A 373 -3.87 11.10 -5.84
CA GLY A 373 -2.42 10.97 -6.03
C GLY A 373 -2.05 9.93 -7.09
N PHE A 374 -2.69 8.75 -7.08
CA PHE A 374 -2.48 7.74 -8.12
C PHE A 374 -2.93 8.20 -9.50
N SER A 375 -4.02 8.94 -9.58
CA SER A 375 -4.53 9.48 -10.85
C SER A 375 -3.55 10.48 -11.46
N VAL A 376 -2.97 11.36 -10.64
CA VAL A 376 -1.93 12.28 -11.12
C VAL A 376 -0.63 11.54 -11.42
N ASN A 377 -0.23 10.57 -10.60
CA ASN A 377 0.94 9.77 -10.91
C ASN A 377 0.77 9.06 -12.26
N LYS A 378 -0.41 8.52 -12.55
CA LYS A 378 -0.72 7.88 -13.84
C LYS A 378 -0.53 8.82 -15.03
N SER A 379 -0.84 10.12 -14.91
CA SER A 379 -0.61 11.08 -16.00
C SER A 379 0.87 11.47 -16.16
N LEU A 380 1.67 11.31 -15.10
CA LEU A 380 3.12 11.56 -15.12
C LEU A 380 3.92 10.34 -15.61
N LEU A 381 3.35 9.13 -15.58
CA LEU A 381 4.07 7.90 -15.92
C LEU A 381 4.44 7.81 -17.40
N VAL A 382 5.74 7.62 -17.65
CA VAL A 382 6.34 7.24 -18.94
C VAL A 382 7.00 5.86 -18.81
N GLU A 383 7.11 5.13 -19.92
CA GLU A 383 7.77 3.83 -19.96
C GLU A 383 9.21 3.88 -19.40
N ASN A 384 9.62 2.82 -18.71
CA ASN A 384 10.97 2.63 -18.14
C ASN A 384 11.42 3.67 -17.09
N MET A 385 10.49 4.35 -16.40
CA MET A 385 10.86 5.24 -15.30
C MET A 385 11.20 4.49 -14.00
N HIS A 386 12.24 4.97 -13.31
CA HIS A 386 12.57 4.53 -11.96
C HIS A 386 11.75 5.31 -10.92
N GLU A 387 11.53 4.68 -9.75
CA GLU A 387 10.80 5.27 -8.62
C GLU A 387 11.28 6.68 -8.25
N LYS A 388 12.61 6.91 -8.20
CA LYS A 388 13.19 8.23 -7.91
C LYS A 388 12.77 9.30 -8.92
N THR A 389 12.61 8.93 -10.18
CA THR A 389 12.17 9.84 -11.25
C THR A 389 10.70 10.21 -11.07
N VAL A 390 9.85 9.25 -10.71
CA VAL A 390 8.43 9.50 -10.40
C VAL A 390 8.31 10.47 -9.21
N ILE A 391 9.06 10.22 -8.14
CA ILE A 391 9.07 11.10 -6.95
C ILE A 391 9.54 12.52 -7.33
N ALA A 392 10.62 12.64 -8.10
CA ALA A 392 11.13 13.94 -8.53
C ALA A 392 10.13 14.72 -9.40
N GLN A 393 9.49 14.05 -10.37
CA GLN A 393 8.45 14.66 -11.20
C GLN A 393 7.24 15.07 -10.36
N ARG A 394 6.87 14.27 -9.37
CA ARG A 394 5.75 14.57 -8.48
C ARG A 394 6.02 15.83 -7.65
N HIS A 395 7.22 15.97 -7.08
CA HIS A 395 7.62 17.19 -6.38
C HIS A 395 7.54 18.42 -7.28
N ILE A 396 8.02 18.33 -8.52
CA ILE A 396 7.95 19.43 -9.48
C ILE A 396 6.49 19.80 -9.79
N HIS A 397 5.64 18.80 -10.03
CA HIS A 397 4.21 19.01 -10.27
C HIS A 397 3.54 19.74 -9.11
N ASP A 398 3.79 19.29 -7.87
CA ASP A 398 3.16 19.84 -6.67
C ASP A 398 3.62 21.28 -6.42
N GLU A 399 4.91 21.60 -6.61
CA GLU A 399 5.45 22.96 -6.53
C GLU A 399 4.85 23.90 -7.60
N ILE A 400 4.71 23.42 -8.85
CA ILE A 400 4.06 24.19 -9.92
C ILE A 400 2.61 24.51 -9.54
N GLN A 401 1.91 23.53 -8.97
CA GLN A 401 0.52 23.68 -8.57
C GLN A 401 0.38 24.66 -7.40
N GLU A 402 1.26 24.58 -6.40
CA GLU A 402 1.31 25.51 -5.26
C GLU A 402 1.61 26.95 -5.69
N ALA A 403 2.53 27.13 -6.64
CA ALA A 403 2.81 28.45 -7.23
C ALA A 403 1.62 29.03 -8.03
N GLY A 404 0.58 28.26 -8.32
CA GLY A 404 -0.54 28.67 -9.16
C GLY A 404 -0.20 28.65 -10.66
N GLY A 405 0.79 27.84 -11.05
CA GLY A 405 1.18 27.61 -12.43
C GLY A 405 2.64 27.97 -12.73
N ILE A 406 3.11 27.50 -13.89
CA ILE A 406 4.52 27.56 -14.30
C ILE A 406 5.06 29.00 -14.33
N LYS A 407 4.22 29.98 -14.64
CA LYS A 407 4.62 31.39 -14.76
C LYS A 407 4.95 32.07 -13.43
N ASN A 408 4.44 31.53 -12.33
CA ASN A 408 4.58 32.14 -11.00
C ASN A 408 5.78 31.58 -10.22
N ILE A 409 6.52 30.64 -10.82
CA ILE A 409 7.65 29.99 -10.17
C ILE A 409 8.83 30.93 -10.18
N HIS A 410 9.30 31.27 -8.98
CA HIS A 410 10.50 32.07 -8.82
C HIS A 410 11.76 31.22 -9.05
N ILE A 411 12.47 31.47 -10.17
CA ILE A 411 13.72 30.77 -10.49
C ILE A 411 14.84 31.32 -9.61
N SER A 412 15.17 30.60 -8.54
CA SER A 412 16.25 30.98 -7.64
C SER A 412 17.64 30.71 -8.23
N LYS A 413 18.65 31.46 -7.79
CA LYS A 413 20.07 31.23 -8.15
C LYS A 413 20.51 29.80 -7.82
N LYS A 414 20.03 29.25 -6.70
CA LYS A 414 20.32 27.85 -6.30
C LYS A 414 19.83 26.84 -7.35
N MET A 415 18.66 27.07 -7.95
CA MET A 415 18.13 26.20 -9.01
C MET A 415 19.02 26.25 -10.27
N LEU A 416 19.46 27.45 -10.67
CA LEU A 416 20.37 27.63 -11.81
C LEU A 416 21.71 26.91 -11.60
N ASP A 417 22.29 27.05 -10.41
CA ASP A 417 23.52 26.34 -10.05
C ASP A 417 23.29 24.82 -9.97
N TYR A 418 22.11 24.38 -9.54
CA TYR A 418 21.74 22.97 -9.56
C TYR A 418 21.68 22.40 -10.98
N VAL A 419 21.10 23.13 -11.93
CA VAL A 419 21.01 22.72 -13.35
C VAL A 419 22.40 22.68 -13.97
N ARG A 420 23.25 23.68 -13.72
CA ARG A 420 24.64 23.71 -14.23
C ARG A 420 25.44 22.48 -13.81
N GLY A 421 25.24 21.99 -12.59
CA GLY A 421 25.90 20.79 -12.06
C GLY A 421 25.23 19.46 -12.40
N ALA A 422 24.07 19.45 -13.06
CA ALA A 422 23.23 18.26 -13.19
C ALA A 422 23.95 17.09 -13.88
N ARG A 423 24.70 17.35 -14.96
CA ARG A 423 25.43 16.32 -15.69
C ARG A 423 26.50 15.64 -14.85
N LYS A 424 27.26 16.42 -14.07
CA LYS A 424 28.29 15.90 -13.17
C LYS A 424 27.67 14.99 -12.11
N ARG A 425 26.61 15.46 -11.43
CA ARG A 425 25.89 14.67 -10.41
C ARG A 425 25.27 13.40 -10.98
N TYR A 426 24.79 13.44 -12.22
CA TYR A 426 24.28 12.25 -12.91
C TYR A 426 25.37 11.20 -13.11
N HIS A 427 26.57 11.60 -13.54
CA HIS A 427 27.70 10.67 -13.66
C HIS A 427 28.14 10.10 -12.31
N GLU A 428 28.25 10.94 -11.27
CA GLU A 428 28.54 10.48 -9.91
C GLU A 428 27.50 9.46 -9.40
N TYR A 429 26.21 9.72 -9.67
CA TYR A 429 25.13 8.78 -9.35
C TYR A 429 25.26 7.44 -10.08
N LEU A 430 25.63 7.45 -11.37
CA LEU A 430 25.85 6.22 -12.13
C LEU A 430 27.02 5.39 -11.57
N GLU A 431 28.12 6.04 -11.19
CA GLU A 431 29.26 5.37 -10.57
C GLU A 431 28.89 4.75 -9.22
N MET A 432 28.17 5.48 -8.38
CA MET A 432 27.65 4.98 -7.11
C MET A 432 26.72 3.76 -7.32
N LYS A 433 25.83 3.81 -8.33
CA LYS A 433 24.95 2.68 -8.67
C LYS A 433 25.72 1.45 -9.14
N LYS A 434 26.80 1.63 -9.89
CA LYS A 434 27.70 0.54 -10.31
C LYS A 434 28.37 -0.12 -9.10
N GLN A 435 28.83 0.68 -8.15
CA GLN A 435 29.43 0.19 -6.90
C GLN A 435 28.41 -0.59 -6.04
N GLU A 436 27.22 -0.01 -5.80
CA GLU A 436 26.14 -0.67 -5.05
C GLU A 436 25.75 -2.02 -5.65
N LYS A 437 25.69 -2.12 -6.98
CA LYS A 437 25.35 -3.36 -7.69
C LYS A 437 26.43 -4.41 -7.53
N SER A 438 27.70 -4.03 -7.68
CA SER A 438 28.85 -4.90 -7.43
C SER A 438 28.86 -5.47 -6.01
N GLU A 439 28.59 -4.62 -5.01
CA GLU A 439 28.50 -5.07 -3.61
C GLU A 439 27.31 -6.00 -3.37
N LYS A 440 26.14 -5.70 -3.95
CA LYS A 440 24.96 -6.58 -3.86
C LYS A 440 25.23 -7.94 -4.50
N ASP A 441 25.89 -7.98 -5.65
CA ASP A 441 26.23 -9.22 -6.33
C ASP A 441 27.24 -10.05 -5.53
N LYS A 442 28.24 -9.40 -4.91
CA LYS A 442 29.16 -10.06 -3.95
C LYS A 442 28.41 -10.66 -2.76
N LYS A 443 27.56 -9.87 -2.09
CA LYS A 443 26.74 -10.35 -0.96
C LYS A 443 25.81 -11.49 -1.36
N LYS A 444 25.22 -11.44 -2.55
CA LYS A 444 24.36 -12.52 -3.07
C LYS A 444 25.14 -13.79 -3.38
N ALA A 445 26.36 -13.66 -3.89
CA ALA A 445 27.25 -14.79 -4.13
C ALA A 445 27.70 -15.45 -2.81
N GLU A 446 28.06 -14.64 -1.81
CA GLU A 446 28.40 -15.11 -0.46
C GLU A 446 27.22 -15.82 0.21
N LYS A 447 26.01 -15.22 0.15
CA LYS A 447 24.80 -15.85 0.67
C LYS A 447 24.53 -17.21 0.03
N ARG A 448 24.69 -17.33 -1.29
CA ARG A 448 24.53 -18.61 -1.99
C ARG A 448 25.54 -19.66 -1.53
N LYS A 449 26.79 -19.27 -1.26
CA LYS A 449 27.82 -20.17 -0.73
C LYS A 449 27.44 -20.67 0.67
N LEU A 450 26.99 -19.76 1.54
CA LEU A 450 26.53 -20.10 2.89
C LEU A 450 25.28 -21.01 2.84
N ASP A 451 24.31 -20.72 1.99
CA ASP A 451 23.09 -21.55 1.83
C ASP A 451 23.43 -22.99 1.39
N ILE A 452 24.45 -23.17 0.56
CA ILE A 452 24.95 -24.51 0.18
C ILE A 452 25.60 -25.20 1.38
N GLN A 453 26.50 -24.51 2.09
CA GLN A 453 27.15 -25.07 3.28
C GLN A 453 26.15 -25.46 4.38
N VAL A 454 25.11 -24.67 4.61
CA VAL A 454 24.04 -24.97 5.56
C VAL A 454 23.31 -26.25 5.15
N LYS A 455 22.94 -26.39 3.88
CA LYS A 455 22.27 -27.61 3.38
C LYS A 455 23.13 -28.86 3.50
N ASP A 456 24.43 -28.73 3.20
CA ASP A 456 25.37 -29.85 3.29
C ASP A 456 25.49 -30.32 4.74
N LEU A 457 25.67 -29.39 5.70
CA LEU A 457 25.75 -29.69 7.13
C LEU A 457 24.42 -30.21 7.70
N GLU A 458 23.27 -29.69 7.27
CA GLU A 458 21.96 -30.23 7.66
C GLU A 458 21.74 -31.67 7.16
N GLY A 459 22.20 -31.95 5.94
CA GLY A 459 22.19 -33.29 5.35
C GLY A 459 23.07 -34.26 6.14
N GLU A 460 24.28 -33.83 6.50
CA GLU A 460 25.20 -34.62 7.33
C GLU A 460 24.64 -34.88 8.73
N ARG A 461 24.07 -33.86 9.37
CA ARG A 461 23.38 -33.99 10.67
C ARG A 461 22.25 -35.02 10.60
N LYS A 462 21.44 -35.01 9.54
CA LYS A 462 20.33 -35.95 9.35
C LYS A 462 20.84 -37.39 9.19
N LYS A 463 21.91 -37.60 8.42
CA LYS A 463 22.55 -38.92 8.27
C LYS A 463 23.10 -39.44 9.61
N LEU A 464 23.76 -38.58 10.38
CA LEU A 464 24.25 -38.91 11.72
C LEU A 464 23.11 -39.26 12.68
N MET A 465 22.00 -38.52 12.67
CA MET A 465 20.83 -38.86 13.50
C MET A 465 20.23 -40.22 13.13
N MET A 466 20.05 -40.51 11.83
CA MET A 466 19.54 -41.82 11.39
C MET A 466 20.45 -42.97 11.84
N ALA A 467 21.77 -42.83 11.63
CA ALA A 467 22.73 -43.85 12.05
C ALA A 467 22.78 -44.03 13.58
N THR A 468 22.50 -42.98 14.35
CA THR A 468 22.44 -43.05 15.82
C THR A 468 21.16 -43.74 16.28
N GLU A 469 20.03 -43.49 15.63
CA GLU A 469 18.75 -44.15 15.92
C GLU A 469 18.79 -45.64 15.57
N GLU A 470 19.35 -46.02 14.41
CA GLU A 470 19.54 -47.42 14.02
C GLU A 470 20.39 -48.19 15.05
N LYS A 471 21.48 -47.57 15.54
CA LYS A 471 22.29 -48.15 16.62
C LYS A 471 21.53 -48.29 17.93
N ARG A 472 20.68 -47.30 18.25
CA ARG A 472 19.86 -47.31 19.46
C ARG A 472 18.84 -48.44 19.40
N GLU A 473 18.13 -48.59 18.29
CA GLU A 473 17.18 -49.68 18.08
C GLU A 473 17.85 -51.05 18.20
N ALA A 474 19.04 -51.23 17.61
CA ALA A 474 19.81 -52.47 17.74
C ALA A 474 20.15 -52.80 19.20
N ILE A 475 20.60 -51.81 19.98
CA ILE A 475 20.89 -51.97 21.41
C ILE A 475 19.62 -52.31 22.19
N ASP A 476 18.49 -51.68 21.87
CA ASP A 476 17.21 -51.93 22.52
C ASP A 476 16.69 -53.35 22.27
N VAL A 477 16.87 -53.89 21.05
CA VAL A 477 16.56 -55.30 20.74
C VAL A 477 17.43 -56.24 21.56
N GLU A 478 18.74 -56.01 21.60
CA GLU A 478 19.68 -56.85 22.35
C GLU A 478 19.38 -56.81 23.87
N LEU A 479 19.05 -55.64 24.41
CA LEU A 479 18.58 -55.49 25.79
C LEU A 479 17.29 -56.25 26.06
N GLN A 480 16.33 -56.26 25.14
CA GLN A 480 15.10 -57.03 25.28
C GLN A 480 15.36 -58.54 25.27
N GLU A 481 16.23 -59.04 24.40
CA GLU A 481 16.62 -60.45 24.37
C GLU A 481 17.32 -60.87 25.65
N LEU A 482 18.26 -60.06 26.14
CA LEU A 482 18.95 -60.31 27.40
C LEU A 482 17.99 -60.29 28.60
N LYS A 483 17.04 -59.35 28.65
CA LYS A 483 16.00 -59.31 29.68
C LYS A 483 15.08 -60.54 29.63
N LYS A 484 14.70 -61.03 28.44
CA LYS A 484 13.93 -62.27 28.29
C LYS A 484 14.71 -63.48 28.79
N LYS A 485 16.00 -63.60 28.44
CA LYS A 485 16.88 -64.66 28.94
C LYS A 485 17.05 -64.57 30.47
N GLN A 486 17.23 -63.38 31.01
CA GLN A 486 17.31 -63.14 32.45
C GLN A 486 16.02 -63.56 33.17
N ALA A 487 14.85 -63.22 32.61
CA ALA A 487 13.55 -63.61 33.17
C ALA A 487 13.27 -65.12 33.10
N SER A 488 13.92 -65.86 32.19
CA SER A 488 13.83 -67.33 32.13
C SER A 488 14.77 -68.06 33.10
N LEU A 489 15.68 -67.34 33.76
CA LEU A 489 16.64 -67.88 34.74
C LEU A 489 16.16 -67.71 36.19
N TYR A 490 15.04 -67.04 36.41
CA TYR A 490 14.30 -66.95 37.68
C TYR A 490 12.99 -67.71 37.53
#